data_AF-A0A3A4Q5S8-F1
#
_entry.id   AF-A0A3A4Q5S8-F1
#
_cell.length_a   1.000
_cell.length_b   1.000
_cell.length_c   1.000
_cell.angle_alpha   90.00
_cell.angle_beta   90.00
_cell.angle_gamma   90.00
#
_symmetry.space_group_name_H-M   'P 1'
#
loop_
_entity.id
_entity.type
_entity.pdbx_description
1 polymer ?
#
loop_
_entity_poly.entity_id
_entity_poly.type
_entity_poly.pdbx_seq_one_letter_code
_entity_poly.pdbx_strand_id
1 'polypeptide(L)'
;MVLVEQGAALNVAILVWNGVELLDFAGPGEVFSAANGRGSLAFNVFTVAPTREPVISQRFLSINPNHSIDDCPPPDILIIPGGHTQPITDNDEVIQWVRRRVLNDAQDTLTVCTGAFILAKTGLLDGAEATTYHGAIDALRQAVPTATVHAGRRFVDNGDIITAAGVSAGIDGALHLVFRLQGYEIARSVAEYMEYPWDASHIENIQFYYGQQWEAAQDALERYLRHRPDDGTALQRYGHTLLELGRPAEALAQLDRAAEAGQDDARFQTHRAAALAALGRADEALVTLEKAYQAGLVGISNVLADPHLLPLHPRPGFRQLMRRQARESQIRLCPASEPGIPLVVEGSVRDHDGNAVTGAEVYVFHTGNGGSYSESGGNAASMGDSLNPRLFGYLRTGSDGRFQFRTIHPGPYPDRGPPAHVHVEVTAEGFHKLVTELMFEGDPRLTPSTREWAVGQGFVITPVTPDDKGVEHGVCDLTLRPAA
;
A
#
# COMPACT_ATOMS: atom_id res chain seq x y z
N MET A 1 -11.81 -8.13 -40.47
CA MET A 1 -12.69 -7.17 -39.79
C MET A 1 -13.50 -7.96 -38.79
N VAL A 2 -13.01 -8.07 -37.56
CA VAL A 2 -13.71 -8.77 -36.47
C VAL A 2 -14.56 -7.73 -35.77
N LEU A 3 -15.88 -7.90 -35.80
CA LEU A 3 -16.83 -7.10 -35.04
C LEU A 3 -16.68 -7.50 -33.57
N VAL A 4 -16.06 -6.64 -32.79
CA VAL A 4 -16.08 -6.71 -31.31
C VAL A 4 -17.45 -6.17 -30.87
N GLU A 5 -18.19 -6.92 -30.07
CA GLU A 5 -19.39 -6.41 -29.41
C GLU A 5 -19.02 -5.16 -28.62
N GLN A 6 -19.60 -4.00 -28.96
CA GLN A 6 -19.38 -2.77 -28.22
C GLN A 6 -20.05 -2.89 -26.85
N GLY A 7 -19.24 -2.97 -25.79
CA GLY A 7 -19.73 -2.66 -24.45
C GLY A 7 -20.27 -1.23 -24.39
N ALA A 8 -21.16 -0.94 -23.42
CA ALA A 8 -21.67 0.41 -23.22
C ALA A 8 -20.51 1.40 -22.98
N ALA A 9 -20.56 2.57 -23.60
CA ALA A 9 -19.53 3.61 -23.44
C ALA A 9 -19.56 4.18 -22.01
N LEU A 10 -18.39 4.40 -21.42
CA LEU A 10 -18.26 5.06 -20.12
C LEU A 10 -18.54 6.56 -20.25
N ASN A 11 -19.38 7.08 -19.38
CA ASN A 11 -19.73 8.50 -19.33
C ASN A 11 -18.63 9.29 -18.62
N VAL A 12 -18.03 10.25 -19.32
CA VAL A 12 -17.01 11.17 -18.79
C VAL A 12 -17.63 12.56 -18.69
N ALA A 13 -18.10 12.93 -17.50
CA ALA A 13 -18.69 14.24 -17.24
C ALA A 13 -17.63 15.24 -16.80
N ILE A 14 -17.64 16.43 -17.42
CA ILE A 14 -16.70 17.51 -17.13
C ILE A 14 -17.45 18.73 -16.61
N LEU A 15 -17.24 19.09 -15.34
CA LEU A 15 -17.91 20.23 -14.72
C LEU A 15 -17.33 21.55 -15.26
N VAL A 16 -18.20 22.42 -15.79
CA VAL A 16 -17.83 23.74 -16.34
C VAL A 16 -18.71 24.86 -15.79
N TRP A 17 -18.14 26.05 -15.63
CA TRP A 17 -18.84 27.23 -15.13
C TRP A 17 -18.16 28.53 -15.61
N ASN A 18 -18.77 29.67 -15.32
CA ASN A 18 -18.17 30.97 -15.63
C ASN A 18 -16.85 31.18 -14.88
N GLY A 19 -15.76 31.31 -15.63
CA GLY A 19 -14.42 31.43 -15.09
C GLY A 19 -13.68 30.10 -14.88
N VAL A 20 -14.19 28.99 -15.41
CA VAL A 20 -13.44 27.72 -15.49
C VAL A 20 -12.16 27.89 -16.31
N GLU A 21 -11.08 27.26 -15.88
CA GLU A 21 -9.79 27.28 -16.55
C GLU A 21 -9.83 26.40 -17.80
N LEU A 22 -9.50 26.96 -18.98
CA LEU A 22 -9.71 26.28 -20.27
C LEU A 22 -9.01 24.92 -20.35
N LEU A 23 -7.71 24.92 -20.05
CA LEU A 23 -6.90 23.72 -20.23
C LEU A 23 -7.16 22.66 -19.15
N ASP A 24 -7.66 23.05 -17.98
CA ASP A 24 -8.01 22.11 -16.90
C ASP A 24 -9.16 21.18 -17.29
N PHE A 25 -10.06 21.62 -18.18
CA PHE A 25 -11.17 20.80 -18.67
C PHE A 25 -10.88 20.24 -20.06
N ALA A 26 -10.29 21.05 -20.95
CA ALA A 26 -10.02 20.65 -22.33
C ALA A 26 -8.89 19.61 -22.43
N GLY A 27 -7.88 19.68 -21.57
CA GLY A 27 -6.78 18.72 -21.54
C GLY A 27 -7.27 17.29 -21.23
N PRO A 28 -7.89 17.06 -20.07
CA PRO A 28 -8.53 15.77 -19.77
C PRO A 28 -9.58 15.35 -20.81
N GLY A 29 -10.40 16.29 -21.29
CA GLY A 29 -11.40 16.03 -22.33
C GLY A 29 -10.80 15.50 -23.64
N GLU A 30 -9.69 16.08 -24.09
CA GLU A 30 -8.93 15.62 -25.25
C GLU A 30 -8.37 14.21 -25.04
N VAL A 31 -7.81 13.92 -23.85
CA VAL A 31 -7.27 12.59 -23.53
C VAL A 31 -8.34 11.49 -23.67
N PHE A 32 -9.50 11.66 -23.04
CA PHE A 32 -10.58 10.66 -23.12
C PHE A 32 -11.20 10.58 -24.51
N SER A 33 -11.31 11.71 -25.21
CA SER A 33 -11.82 11.75 -26.59
C SER A 33 -10.88 11.02 -27.54
N ALA A 34 -9.57 11.25 -27.41
CA ALA A 34 -8.53 10.59 -28.20
C ALA A 34 -8.42 9.10 -27.88
N ALA A 35 -8.69 8.67 -26.65
CA ALA A 35 -8.71 7.27 -26.26
C ALA A 35 -9.87 6.48 -26.89
N ASN A 36 -10.94 7.17 -27.28
CA ASN A 36 -12.11 6.53 -27.88
C ASN A 36 -11.75 5.81 -29.20
N GLY A 37 -12.09 4.52 -29.28
CA GLY A 37 -11.79 3.68 -30.45
C GLY A 37 -10.34 3.18 -30.55
N ARG A 38 -9.48 3.44 -29.56
CA ARG A 38 -8.10 2.92 -29.52
C ARG A 38 -7.96 1.62 -28.74
N GLY A 39 -8.78 1.43 -27.70
CA GLY A 39 -8.79 0.21 -26.89
C GLY A 39 -10.19 -0.41 -26.78
N SER A 40 -10.40 -1.19 -25.73
CA SER A 40 -11.63 -1.97 -25.52
C SER A 40 -12.79 -1.15 -24.96
N LEU A 41 -12.52 0.00 -24.34
CA LEU A 41 -13.57 0.87 -23.79
C LEU A 41 -13.82 2.06 -24.71
N ALA A 42 -15.10 2.40 -24.88
CA ALA A 42 -15.55 3.63 -25.49
C ALA A 42 -15.79 4.69 -24.41
N PHE A 43 -15.50 5.96 -24.72
CA PHE A 43 -15.74 7.08 -23.81
C PHE A 43 -16.75 8.05 -24.44
N ASN A 44 -17.81 8.36 -23.69
CA ASN A 44 -18.76 9.42 -24.01
C ASN A 44 -18.41 10.66 -23.19
N VAL A 45 -17.66 11.59 -23.79
CA VAL A 45 -17.18 12.81 -23.13
C VAL A 45 -18.19 13.94 -23.32
N PHE A 46 -18.64 14.56 -22.23
CA PHE A 46 -19.56 15.69 -22.28
C PHE A 46 -19.36 16.69 -21.14
N THR A 47 -19.84 17.92 -21.35
CA THR A 47 -19.77 19.00 -20.37
C THR A 47 -21.07 19.12 -19.56
N VAL A 48 -20.94 19.42 -18.28
CA VAL A 48 -22.04 19.67 -17.34
C VAL A 48 -21.82 21.00 -16.64
N ALA A 49 -22.86 21.82 -16.52
CA ALA A 49 -22.81 23.11 -15.85
C ALA A 49 -23.95 23.26 -14.84
N PRO A 50 -23.94 24.25 -13.93
CA PRO A 50 -25.08 24.50 -13.04
C PRO A 50 -26.39 24.74 -13.81
N THR A 51 -26.33 25.37 -14.99
CA THR A 51 -27.47 25.56 -15.89
C THR A 51 -27.06 25.32 -17.34
N ARG A 52 -28.02 25.27 -18.28
CA ARG A 52 -27.75 25.15 -19.72
C ARG A 52 -27.27 26.45 -20.39
N GLU A 53 -27.15 27.54 -19.64
CA GLU A 53 -26.69 28.82 -20.19
C GLU A 53 -25.22 28.73 -20.61
N PRO A 54 -24.80 29.43 -21.67
CA PRO A 54 -23.41 29.48 -22.08
C PRO A 54 -22.50 29.99 -20.94
N VAL A 55 -21.34 29.37 -20.78
CA VAL A 55 -20.34 29.76 -19.77
C VAL A 55 -19.10 30.32 -20.44
N ILE A 56 -18.49 31.34 -19.84
CA ILE A 56 -17.28 31.98 -20.36
C ILE A 56 -16.04 31.47 -19.61
N SER A 57 -15.14 30.78 -20.32
CA SER A 57 -13.83 30.36 -19.84
C SER A 57 -12.77 31.44 -20.12
N GLN A 58 -11.93 31.72 -19.10
CA GLN A 58 -10.83 32.70 -19.13
C GLN A 58 -11.15 34.07 -19.80
N ARG A 59 -12.43 34.49 -19.79
CA ARG A 59 -12.96 35.75 -20.36
C ARG A 59 -13.05 35.84 -21.89
N PHE A 60 -12.61 34.83 -22.65
CA PHE A 60 -12.57 34.93 -24.12
C PHE A 60 -13.24 33.78 -24.87
N LEU A 61 -13.50 32.63 -24.21
CA LEU A 61 -14.11 31.48 -24.86
C LEU A 61 -15.49 31.20 -24.28
N SER A 62 -16.50 31.16 -25.14
CA SER A 62 -17.86 30.72 -24.77
C SER A 62 -18.01 29.22 -24.98
N ILE A 63 -18.55 28.53 -23.99
CA ILE A 63 -18.82 27.08 -24.00
C ILE A 63 -20.32 26.89 -23.85
N ASN A 64 -20.93 26.08 -24.72
CA ASN A 64 -22.32 25.66 -24.58
C ASN A 64 -22.33 24.30 -23.86
N PRO A 65 -22.76 24.21 -22.59
CA PRO A 65 -22.73 22.96 -21.86
C PRO A 65 -23.69 21.94 -22.48
N ASN A 66 -23.31 20.67 -22.51
CA ASN A 66 -24.16 19.59 -23.04
C ASN A 66 -25.36 19.33 -22.10
N HIS A 67 -25.11 19.40 -20.79
CA HIS A 67 -26.05 19.11 -19.71
C HIS A 67 -26.02 20.19 -18.62
N SER A 68 -27.12 20.34 -17.88
CA SER A 68 -27.11 20.97 -16.56
C SER A 68 -26.92 19.88 -15.48
N ILE A 69 -26.71 20.29 -14.22
CA ILE A 69 -26.67 19.35 -13.09
C ILE A 69 -27.98 18.55 -12.96
N ASP A 70 -29.12 19.08 -13.43
CA ASP A 70 -30.44 18.45 -13.37
C ASP A 70 -30.62 17.31 -14.37
N ASP A 71 -30.02 17.43 -15.56
CA ASP A 71 -30.21 16.48 -16.68
C ASP A 71 -28.94 15.75 -17.09
N CYS A 72 -27.89 15.86 -16.27
CA CYS A 72 -26.65 15.12 -16.45
C CYS A 72 -26.90 13.60 -16.26
N PRO A 73 -26.55 12.75 -17.24
CA PRO A 73 -26.57 11.31 -17.04
C PRO A 73 -25.54 10.90 -15.96
N PRO A 74 -25.73 9.75 -15.28
CA PRO A 74 -24.76 9.26 -14.30
C PRO A 74 -23.37 9.14 -14.92
N PRO A 75 -22.35 9.83 -14.36
CA PRO A 75 -20.99 9.71 -14.86
C PRO A 75 -20.31 8.46 -14.29
N ASP A 76 -19.54 7.76 -15.12
CA ASP A 76 -18.56 6.75 -14.67
C ASP A 76 -17.26 7.44 -14.24
N ILE A 77 -16.93 8.56 -14.90
CA ILE A 77 -15.77 9.39 -14.60
C ILE A 77 -16.22 10.85 -14.45
N LEU A 78 -15.88 11.48 -13.32
CA LEU A 78 -16.16 12.90 -13.07
C LEU A 78 -14.87 13.71 -13.07
N ILE A 79 -14.77 14.67 -13.98
CA ILE A 79 -13.66 15.63 -14.03
C ILE A 79 -14.12 16.96 -13.42
N ILE A 80 -13.35 17.45 -12.44
CA ILE A 80 -13.58 18.71 -11.72
C ILE A 80 -12.39 19.65 -11.97
N PRO A 81 -12.48 20.51 -12.99
CA PRO A 81 -11.46 21.51 -13.33
C PRO A 81 -11.24 22.54 -12.21
N GLY A 82 -10.24 23.41 -12.38
CA GLY A 82 -10.05 24.61 -11.58
C GLY A 82 -10.47 25.90 -12.30
N GLY A 83 -9.88 27.00 -11.86
CA GLY A 83 -10.22 28.37 -12.29
C GLY A 83 -10.83 29.18 -11.14
N HIS A 84 -11.78 30.05 -11.46
CA HIS A 84 -12.50 30.85 -10.46
C HIS A 84 -13.55 29.99 -9.73
N THR A 85 -13.11 29.17 -8.77
CA THR A 85 -13.94 28.15 -8.12
C THR A 85 -14.92 28.68 -7.08
N GLN A 86 -14.75 29.92 -6.59
CA GLN A 86 -15.56 30.46 -5.50
C GLN A 86 -17.09 30.42 -5.75
N PRO A 87 -17.62 30.82 -6.93
CA PRO A 87 -19.05 30.71 -7.22
C PRO A 87 -19.58 29.27 -7.17
N ILE A 88 -18.73 28.26 -7.34
CA ILE A 88 -19.10 26.85 -7.24
C ILE A 88 -19.00 26.37 -5.81
N THR A 89 -17.94 26.74 -5.08
CA THR A 89 -17.80 26.37 -3.67
C THR A 89 -18.82 27.02 -2.74
N ASP A 90 -19.40 28.14 -3.17
CA ASP A 90 -20.47 28.87 -2.45
C ASP A 90 -21.88 28.42 -2.91
N ASN A 91 -21.98 27.49 -3.87
CA ASN A 91 -23.24 26.95 -4.37
C ASN A 91 -23.49 25.54 -3.80
N ASP A 92 -24.27 25.48 -2.73
CA ASP A 92 -24.60 24.24 -2.02
C ASP A 92 -25.24 23.18 -2.93
N GLU A 93 -26.04 23.58 -3.90
CA GLU A 93 -26.71 22.66 -4.83
C GLU A 93 -25.68 21.94 -5.71
N VAL A 94 -24.70 22.67 -6.24
CA VAL A 94 -23.62 22.10 -7.04
C VAL A 94 -22.70 21.24 -6.17
N ILE A 95 -22.37 21.67 -4.95
CA ILE A 95 -21.56 20.86 -4.02
C ILE A 95 -22.25 19.55 -3.65
N GLN A 96 -23.55 19.58 -3.35
CA GLN A 96 -24.32 18.37 -3.09
C GLN A 96 -24.44 17.48 -4.33
N TRP A 97 -24.59 18.08 -5.52
CA TRP A 97 -24.57 17.34 -6.77
C TRP A 97 -23.24 16.62 -6.96
N VAL A 98 -22.10 17.30 -6.83
CA VAL A 98 -20.76 16.69 -6.93
C VAL A 98 -20.63 15.55 -5.92
N ARG A 99 -20.95 15.79 -4.65
CA ARG A 99 -20.88 14.75 -3.60
C ARG A 99 -21.71 13.51 -3.96
N ARG A 100 -22.94 13.68 -4.45
CA ARG A 100 -23.79 12.56 -4.86
C ARG A 100 -23.22 11.79 -6.04
N ARG A 101 -22.68 12.49 -7.05
CA ARG A 101 -22.10 11.83 -8.23
C ARG A 101 -20.85 11.03 -7.85
N VAL A 102 -19.97 11.58 -7.03
CA VAL A 102 -18.76 10.87 -6.57
C VAL A 102 -19.10 9.64 -5.73
N LEU A 103 -20.08 9.74 -4.81
CA LEU A 103 -20.39 8.63 -3.89
C LEU A 103 -21.21 7.50 -4.51
N ASN A 104 -22.02 7.79 -5.52
CA ASN A 104 -23.03 6.84 -6.01
C ASN A 104 -22.84 6.40 -7.46
N ASP A 105 -22.20 7.22 -8.29
CA ASP A 105 -22.16 7.02 -9.74
C ASP A 105 -20.72 6.82 -10.25
N ALA A 106 -19.82 7.78 -9.98
CA ALA A 106 -18.48 7.80 -10.55
C ALA A 106 -17.57 6.74 -9.89
N GLN A 107 -16.93 5.92 -10.73
CA GLN A 107 -15.87 5.00 -10.31
C GLN A 107 -14.56 5.75 -10.12
N ASP A 108 -14.32 6.80 -10.92
CA ASP A 108 -13.13 7.62 -10.87
C ASP A 108 -13.47 9.10 -10.89
N THR A 109 -12.87 9.88 -9.99
CA THR A 109 -12.97 11.34 -9.95
C THR A 109 -11.60 11.97 -10.11
N LEU A 110 -11.45 12.86 -11.08
CA LEU A 110 -10.23 13.63 -11.32
C LEU A 110 -10.47 15.11 -11.05
N THR A 111 -9.83 15.66 -10.03
CA THR A 111 -9.74 17.12 -9.87
C THR A 111 -8.49 17.67 -10.55
N VAL A 112 -8.57 18.88 -11.10
CA VAL A 112 -7.42 19.60 -11.67
C VAL A 112 -7.32 20.96 -11.02
N CYS A 113 -6.10 21.42 -10.74
CA CYS A 113 -5.84 22.76 -10.24
C CYS A 113 -6.66 23.04 -8.96
N THR A 114 -7.34 24.18 -8.89
CA THR A 114 -8.21 24.57 -7.78
C THR A 114 -9.52 23.79 -7.71
N GLY A 115 -9.80 22.87 -8.64
CA GLY A 115 -10.93 21.94 -8.55
C GLY A 115 -10.91 21.07 -7.30
N ALA A 116 -9.73 20.83 -6.73
CA ALA A 116 -9.56 20.18 -5.44
C ALA A 116 -10.36 20.87 -4.31
N PHE A 117 -10.57 22.20 -4.37
CA PHE A 117 -11.38 22.92 -3.36
C PHE A 117 -12.87 22.63 -3.47
N ILE A 118 -13.37 22.33 -4.67
CA ILE A 118 -14.76 21.90 -4.87
C ILE A 118 -14.94 20.53 -4.23
N LEU A 119 -14.00 19.60 -4.45
CA LEU A 119 -14.05 18.29 -3.82
C LEU A 119 -13.84 18.38 -2.29
N ALA A 120 -12.96 19.27 -1.81
CA ALA A 120 -12.78 19.56 -0.39
C ALA A 120 -14.10 19.98 0.29
N LYS A 121 -14.89 20.85 -0.35
CA LYS A 121 -16.20 21.29 0.16
C LYS A 121 -17.23 20.18 0.31
N THR A 122 -17.05 19.06 -0.38
CA THR A 122 -17.90 17.87 -0.19
C THR A 122 -17.52 17.06 1.04
N GLY A 123 -16.34 17.28 1.64
CA GLY A 123 -15.77 16.47 2.73
C GLY A 123 -15.10 15.17 2.26
N LEU A 124 -14.98 14.94 0.95
CA LEU A 124 -14.41 13.69 0.40
C LEU A 124 -12.88 13.68 0.36
N LEU A 125 -12.22 14.78 0.73
CA LEU A 125 -10.76 14.83 0.87
C LEU A 125 -10.30 14.62 2.33
N ASP A 126 -11.21 14.43 3.28
CA ASP A 126 -10.84 14.22 4.68
C ASP A 126 -10.00 12.94 4.84
N GLY A 127 -8.77 13.08 5.33
CA GLY A 127 -7.84 11.95 5.52
C GLY A 127 -7.17 11.44 4.25
N ALA A 128 -7.44 12.02 3.08
CA ALA A 128 -6.86 11.61 1.80
C ALA A 128 -5.48 12.25 1.55
N GLU A 129 -4.71 11.68 0.62
CA GLU A 129 -3.58 12.38 0.03
C GLU A 129 -4.07 13.31 -1.11
N ALA A 130 -3.53 14.52 -1.22
CA ALA A 130 -3.97 15.45 -2.26
C ALA A 130 -2.86 16.36 -2.78
N THR A 131 -3.03 16.88 -3.99
CA THR A 131 -2.28 18.02 -4.53
C THR A 131 -3.25 19.02 -5.18
N THR A 132 -2.75 20.20 -5.50
CA THR A 132 -3.50 21.24 -6.23
C THR A 132 -2.52 22.14 -6.99
N TYR A 133 -3.01 23.21 -7.62
CA TYR A 133 -2.16 24.23 -8.22
C TYR A 133 -1.13 24.73 -7.21
N HIS A 134 0.12 24.86 -7.63
CA HIS A 134 1.24 25.15 -6.72
C HIS A 134 1.02 26.40 -5.86
N GLY A 135 0.34 27.43 -6.39
CA GLY A 135 0.01 28.65 -5.66
C GLY A 135 -1.10 28.51 -4.62
N ALA A 136 -1.78 27.36 -4.58
CA ALA A 136 -2.93 27.09 -3.72
C ALA A 136 -2.68 25.95 -2.72
N ILE A 137 -1.48 25.36 -2.67
CA ILE A 137 -1.14 24.24 -1.78
C ILE A 137 -1.41 24.57 -0.31
N ASP A 138 -0.92 25.73 0.16
CA ASP A 138 -1.10 26.10 1.57
C ASP A 138 -2.56 26.45 1.90
N ALA A 139 -3.30 27.00 0.94
CA ALA A 139 -4.73 27.22 1.09
C ALA A 139 -5.50 25.88 1.19
N LEU A 140 -5.10 24.85 0.44
CA LEU A 140 -5.73 23.53 0.52
C LEU A 140 -5.43 22.85 1.86
N ARG A 141 -4.19 22.96 2.37
CA ARG A 141 -3.83 22.48 3.72
C ARG A 141 -4.68 23.11 4.81
N GLN A 142 -4.96 24.41 4.70
CA GLN A 142 -5.82 25.12 5.64
C GLN A 142 -7.29 24.70 5.49
N ALA A 143 -7.75 24.45 4.27
CA ALA A 143 -9.13 24.06 3.99
C ALA A 143 -9.43 22.62 4.45
N VAL A 144 -8.45 21.71 4.39
CA VAL A 144 -8.59 20.29 4.76
C VAL A 144 -7.40 19.85 5.63
N PRO A 145 -7.37 20.21 6.92
CA PRO A 145 -6.22 19.93 7.79
C PRO A 145 -6.01 18.45 8.09
N THR A 146 -7.00 17.61 7.79
CA THR A 146 -6.95 16.15 7.91
C THR A 146 -6.29 15.48 6.69
N ALA A 147 -6.19 16.17 5.55
CA ALA A 147 -5.59 15.65 4.33
C ALA A 147 -4.06 15.81 4.35
N THR A 148 -3.35 14.86 3.74
CA THR A 148 -1.91 14.98 3.48
C THR A 148 -1.71 15.69 2.13
N VAL A 149 -1.39 16.99 2.16
CA VAL A 149 -1.25 17.79 0.93
C VAL A 149 0.20 17.88 0.45
N HIS A 150 0.47 17.30 -0.73
CA HIS A 150 1.78 17.22 -1.37
C HIS A 150 2.03 18.39 -2.30
N ALA A 151 3.13 19.12 -2.07
CA ALA A 151 3.63 20.12 -3.01
C ALA A 151 4.49 19.45 -4.11
N GLY A 152 4.54 20.06 -5.29
CA GLY A 152 5.46 19.63 -6.37
C GLY A 152 5.05 18.35 -7.12
N ARG A 153 3.92 17.73 -6.75
CA ARG A 153 3.37 16.56 -7.44
C ARG A 153 2.46 16.99 -8.58
N ARG A 154 2.62 16.37 -9.76
CA ARG A 154 1.71 16.60 -10.90
C ARG A 154 0.32 16.03 -10.62
N PHE A 155 0.23 14.86 -10.01
CA PHE A 155 -1.01 14.33 -9.47
C PHE A 155 -0.75 13.39 -8.29
N VAL A 156 -1.80 13.08 -7.55
CA VAL A 156 -1.86 12.14 -6.43
C VAL A 156 -3.09 11.26 -6.64
N ASP A 157 -2.94 9.94 -6.49
CA ASP A 157 -3.98 8.95 -6.72
C ASP A 157 -4.32 8.19 -5.42
N ASN A 158 -5.58 8.24 -5.00
CA ASN A 158 -6.11 7.52 -3.83
C ASN A 158 -6.98 6.30 -4.24
N GLY A 159 -6.98 5.90 -5.50
CA GLY A 159 -7.88 4.90 -6.06
C GLY A 159 -9.03 5.57 -6.82
N ASP A 160 -10.17 5.78 -6.18
CA ASP A 160 -11.36 6.40 -6.79
C ASP A 160 -11.25 7.93 -6.91
N ILE A 161 -10.35 8.57 -6.16
CA ILE A 161 -10.11 10.03 -6.20
C ILE A 161 -8.66 10.33 -6.59
N ILE A 162 -8.51 11.06 -7.69
CA ILE A 162 -7.25 11.62 -8.17
C ILE A 162 -7.31 13.14 -8.09
N THR A 163 -6.25 13.73 -7.55
CA THR A 163 -6.08 15.19 -7.56
C THR A 163 -4.85 15.54 -8.38
N ALA A 164 -5.01 16.46 -9.33
CA ALA A 164 -3.93 16.95 -10.18
C ALA A 164 -3.62 18.42 -9.87
N ALA A 165 -2.36 18.80 -10.09
CA ALA A 165 -1.91 20.18 -10.01
C ALA A 165 -2.51 21.03 -11.16
N GLY A 166 -1.92 22.20 -11.43
CA GLY A 166 -2.49 23.14 -12.40
C GLY A 166 -2.33 22.74 -13.87
N VAL A 167 -3.33 23.11 -14.67
CA VAL A 167 -3.23 23.32 -16.12
C VAL A 167 -2.84 22.03 -16.86
N SER A 168 -1.56 21.87 -17.20
CA SER A 168 -1.08 20.69 -17.93
C SER A 168 -1.13 19.40 -17.10
N ALA A 169 -1.10 19.50 -15.78
CA ALA A 169 -1.07 18.32 -14.91
C ALA A 169 -2.37 17.50 -14.97
N GLY A 170 -3.48 18.12 -15.36
CA GLY A 170 -4.73 17.41 -15.64
C GLY A 170 -4.61 16.43 -16.81
N ILE A 171 -3.77 16.73 -17.81
CA ILE A 171 -3.50 15.83 -18.94
C ILE A 171 -2.82 14.55 -18.43
N ASP A 172 -1.84 14.67 -17.53
CA ASP A 172 -1.18 13.48 -16.95
C ASP A 172 -2.12 12.68 -16.07
N GLY A 173 -2.97 13.34 -15.27
CA GLY A 173 -4.00 12.67 -14.46
C GLY A 173 -5.00 11.90 -15.31
N ALA A 174 -5.41 12.46 -16.46
CA ALA A 174 -6.30 11.79 -17.40
C ALA A 174 -5.61 10.64 -18.15
N LEU A 175 -4.35 10.82 -18.58
CA LEU A 175 -3.57 9.75 -19.21
C LEU A 175 -3.32 8.60 -18.23
N HIS A 176 -3.12 8.92 -16.94
CA HIS A 176 -3.06 7.95 -15.85
C HIS A 176 -4.37 7.18 -15.67
N LEU A 177 -5.53 7.82 -15.83
CA LEU A 177 -6.83 7.11 -15.82
C LEU A 177 -7.00 6.21 -17.04
N VAL A 178 -6.70 6.70 -18.25
CA VAL A 178 -6.72 5.86 -19.46
C VAL A 178 -5.78 4.66 -19.30
N PHE A 179 -4.61 4.87 -18.70
CA PHE A 179 -3.67 3.82 -18.36
C PHE A 179 -4.30 2.78 -17.43
N ARG A 180 -4.95 3.20 -16.33
CA ARG A 180 -5.57 2.29 -15.36
C ARG A 180 -6.70 1.47 -15.99
N LEU A 181 -7.50 2.10 -16.83
CA LEU A 181 -8.71 1.50 -17.41
C LEU A 181 -8.42 0.61 -18.63
N GLN A 182 -7.44 0.99 -19.46
CA GLN A 182 -7.19 0.34 -20.76
C GLN A 182 -5.74 -0.11 -20.98
N GLY A 183 -4.86 0.14 -20.03
CA GLY A 183 -3.46 -0.27 -20.07
C GLY A 183 -2.53 0.72 -20.76
N TYR A 184 -1.23 0.43 -20.61
CA TYR A 184 -0.12 1.28 -21.07
C TYR A 184 -0.18 1.66 -22.54
N GLU A 185 -0.39 0.68 -23.43
CA GLU A 185 -0.27 0.91 -24.87
C GLU A 185 -1.36 1.87 -25.38
N ILE A 186 -2.55 1.84 -24.77
CA ILE A 186 -3.63 2.76 -25.11
C ILE A 186 -3.27 4.17 -24.66
N ALA A 187 -2.88 4.36 -23.40
CA ALA A 187 -2.47 5.67 -22.89
C ALA A 187 -1.28 6.27 -23.67
N ARG A 188 -0.29 5.43 -24.02
CA ARG A 188 0.84 5.84 -24.86
C ARG A 188 0.38 6.29 -26.24
N SER A 189 -0.48 5.51 -26.89
CA SER A 189 -0.98 5.86 -28.23
C SER A 189 -1.81 7.15 -28.24
N VAL A 190 -2.49 7.46 -27.13
CA VAL A 190 -3.22 8.71 -26.94
C VAL A 190 -2.25 9.87 -26.80
N ALA A 191 -1.26 9.74 -25.92
CA ALA A 191 -0.21 10.76 -25.77
C ALA A 191 0.53 11.04 -27.10
N GLU A 192 0.87 10.00 -27.85
CA GLU A 192 1.51 10.12 -29.16
C GLU A 192 0.62 10.85 -30.18
N TYR A 193 -0.68 10.55 -30.19
CA TYR A 193 -1.63 11.25 -31.05
C TYR A 193 -1.75 12.73 -30.69
N MET A 194 -1.76 13.05 -29.40
CA MET A 194 -1.81 14.43 -28.91
C MET A 194 -0.48 15.17 -29.09
N GLU A 195 0.56 14.50 -29.57
CA GLU A 195 1.95 14.97 -29.55
C GLU A 195 2.37 15.49 -28.16
N TYR A 196 1.74 14.93 -27.12
CA TYR A 196 1.98 15.32 -25.74
C TYR A 196 3.20 14.53 -25.25
N PRO A 197 4.22 15.21 -24.68
CA PRO A 197 5.41 14.54 -24.15
C PRO A 197 5.06 13.85 -22.84
N TRP A 198 4.26 12.78 -22.95
CA TRP A 198 3.84 12.00 -21.82
C TRP A 198 5.00 11.18 -21.33
N ASP A 199 5.45 11.53 -20.14
CA ASP A 199 6.41 10.74 -19.44
C ASP A 199 5.67 9.71 -18.57
N ALA A 200 5.51 8.50 -19.10
CA ALA A 200 5.01 7.37 -18.33
C ALA A 200 5.97 7.00 -17.16
N SER A 201 7.17 7.58 -17.13
CA SER A 201 8.06 7.57 -15.99
C SER A 201 7.69 8.61 -14.91
N HIS A 202 6.40 8.82 -14.66
CA HIS A 202 6.03 9.17 -13.28
C HIS A 202 6.35 7.93 -12.42
N ILE A 203 7.65 7.76 -12.16
CA ILE A 203 8.37 6.58 -11.67
C ILE A 203 7.78 6.11 -10.35
N GLU A 204 7.13 7.01 -9.63
CA GLU A 204 6.49 6.80 -8.34
C GLU A 204 5.61 5.55 -8.28
N ASN A 205 4.97 5.19 -9.41
CA ASN A 205 3.97 4.13 -9.45
C ASN A 205 4.23 3.06 -10.53
N ILE A 206 5.41 2.98 -11.17
CA ILE A 206 5.72 1.95 -12.21
C ILE A 206 5.31 0.53 -11.80
N GLN A 207 5.49 0.15 -10.53
CA GLN A 207 5.15 -1.20 -10.06
C GLN A 207 3.64 -1.38 -9.81
N PHE A 208 2.94 -0.31 -9.41
CA PHE A 208 1.49 -0.25 -9.34
C PHE A 208 0.88 -0.32 -10.74
N TYR A 209 1.50 0.38 -11.70
CA TYR A 209 1.10 0.43 -13.10
C TYR A 209 1.11 -0.94 -13.76
N TYR A 210 2.16 -1.73 -13.54
CA TYR A 210 2.28 -3.03 -14.18
C TYR A 210 1.65 -4.18 -13.39
N GLY A 211 1.11 -3.99 -12.18
CA GLY A 211 0.33 -5.02 -11.48
C GLY A 211 1.05 -6.38 -11.35
N GLN A 212 2.34 -6.38 -10.98
CA GLN A 212 3.25 -7.54 -10.99
C GLN A 212 3.68 -8.07 -12.39
N GLN A 213 3.40 -7.35 -13.48
CA GLN A 213 4.00 -7.61 -14.79
C GLN A 213 5.43 -7.05 -14.83
N TRP A 214 6.34 -7.74 -14.15
CA TRP A 214 7.70 -7.28 -13.91
C TRP A 214 8.52 -7.10 -15.20
N GLU A 215 8.24 -7.91 -16.23
CA GLU A 215 8.88 -7.79 -17.54
C GLU A 215 8.49 -6.49 -18.25
N ALA A 216 7.20 -6.12 -18.22
CA ALA A 216 6.73 -4.87 -18.81
C ALA A 216 7.27 -3.65 -18.05
N ALA A 217 7.38 -3.75 -16.72
CA ALA A 217 8.03 -2.74 -15.89
C ALA A 217 9.52 -2.58 -16.23
N GLN A 218 10.24 -3.68 -16.47
CA GLN A 218 11.62 -3.65 -16.93
C GLN A 218 11.74 -2.92 -18.27
N ASP A 219 10.93 -3.28 -19.27
CA ASP A 219 10.97 -2.64 -20.60
C ASP A 219 10.69 -1.13 -20.55
N ALA A 220 9.79 -0.70 -19.65
CA ALA A 220 9.52 0.71 -19.41
C ALA A 220 10.70 1.43 -18.78
N LEU A 221 11.32 0.84 -17.74
CA LEU A 221 12.47 1.41 -17.06
C LEU A 221 13.71 1.48 -17.96
N GLU A 222 13.95 0.46 -18.79
CA GLU A 222 15.03 0.46 -19.78
C GLU A 222 14.85 1.55 -20.83
N ARG A 223 13.62 1.76 -21.32
CA ARG A 223 13.28 2.87 -22.21
C ARG A 223 13.54 4.22 -21.55
N TYR A 224 13.11 4.37 -20.31
CA TYR A 224 13.30 5.62 -19.58
C TYR A 224 14.77 5.95 -19.34
N LEU A 225 15.53 4.99 -18.82
CA LEU A 225 16.94 5.16 -18.48
C LEU A 225 17.83 5.38 -19.71
N ARG A 226 17.37 5.08 -20.94
CA ARG A 226 18.07 5.50 -22.17
C ARG A 226 18.16 7.01 -22.33
N HIS A 227 17.17 7.75 -21.84
CA HIS A 227 17.13 9.20 -21.94
C HIS A 227 17.60 9.88 -20.65
N ARG A 228 17.48 9.18 -19.50
CA ARG A 228 17.84 9.67 -18.16
C ARG A 228 18.69 8.62 -17.43
N PRO A 229 19.94 8.36 -17.86
CA PRO A 229 20.74 7.23 -17.38
C PRO A 229 21.12 7.30 -15.90
N ASP A 230 21.13 8.51 -15.33
CA ASP A 230 21.56 8.79 -13.96
C ASP A 230 20.39 9.17 -13.03
N ASP A 231 19.15 8.79 -13.38
CA ASP A 231 18.02 8.96 -12.48
C ASP A 231 18.05 7.89 -11.37
N GLY A 232 18.49 8.28 -10.18
CA GLY A 232 18.62 7.37 -9.03
C GLY A 232 17.30 6.70 -8.60
N THR A 233 16.16 7.36 -8.77
CA THR A 233 14.85 6.79 -8.40
C THR A 233 14.45 5.70 -9.40
N ALA A 234 14.64 5.95 -10.70
CA ALA A 234 14.38 4.95 -11.73
C ALA A 234 15.33 3.76 -11.61
N LEU A 235 16.62 4.01 -11.36
CA LEU A 235 17.62 2.95 -11.14
C LEU A 235 17.29 2.07 -9.92
N GLN A 236 16.87 2.67 -8.81
CA GLN A 236 16.41 1.92 -7.64
C GLN A 236 15.23 1.01 -7.96
N ARG A 237 14.25 1.50 -8.71
CA ARG A 237 13.08 0.70 -9.08
C ARG A 237 13.41 -0.38 -10.09
N TYR A 238 14.33 -0.10 -11.00
CA TYR A 238 14.83 -1.13 -11.89
C TYR A 238 15.55 -2.23 -11.12
N GLY A 239 16.34 -1.86 -10.12
CA GLY A 239 16.89 -2.79 -9.15
C GLY A 239 15.84 -3.68 -8.50
N HIS A 240 14.76 -3.09 -8.00
CA HIS A 240 13.66 -3.86 -7.40
C HIS A 240 12.93 -4.75 -8.41
N THR A 241 12.58 -4.24 -9.59
CA THR A 241 11.97 -5.05 -10.66
C THR A 241 12.82 -6.26 -11.02
N LEU A 242 14.15 -6.10 -11.07
CA LEU A 242 15.07 -7.21 -11.32
C LEU A 242 15.12 -8.22 -10.15
N LEU A 243 14.93 -7.79 -8.90
CA LEU A 243 14.78 -8.71 -7.77
C LEU A 243 13.53 -9.58 -7.91
N GLU A 244 12.40 -8.97 -8.26
CA GLU A 244 11.14 -9.70 -8.47
C GLU A 244 11.22 -10.67 -9.66
N LEU A 245 12.05 -10.34 -10.67
CA LEU A 245 12.38 -11.24 -11.78
C LEU A 245 13.42 -12.32 -11.44
N GLY A 246 13.89 -12.40 -10.18
CA GLY A 246 14.88 -13.38 -9.75
C GLY A 246 16.30 -13.12 -10.27
N ARG A 247 16.65 -11.86 -10.57
CA ARG A 247 17.95 -11.43 -11.13
C ARG A 247 18.73 -10.54 -10.14
N PRO A 248 19.12 -11.05 -8.95
CA PRO A 248 19.68 -10.22 -7.88
C PRO A 248 21.04 -9.60 -8.18
N ALA A 249 21.86 -10.22 -9.04
CA ALA A 249 23.15 -9.66 -9.46
C ALA A 249 22.97 -8.39 -10.30
N GLU A 250 22.01 -8.42 -11.24
CA GLU A 250 21.70 -7.28 -12.09
C GLU A 250 20.96 -6.20 -11.31
N ALA A 251 20.08 -6.61 -10.39
CA ALA A 251 19.44 -5.71 -9.45
C ALA A 251 20.47 -4.89 -8.65
N LEU A 252 21.47 -5.55 -8.08
CA LEU A 252 22.52 -4.88 -7.31
C LEU A 252 23.32 -3.91 -8.18
N ALA A 253 23.60 -4.25 -9.44
CA ALA A 253 24.29 -3.34 -10.36
C ALA A 253 23.48 -2.06 -10.62
N GLN A 254 22.15 -2.15 -10.79
CA GLN A 254 21.32 -0.96 -10.92
C GLN A 254 21.24 -0.15 -9.62
N LEU A 255 21.22 -0.82 -8.46
CA LEU A 255 21.21 -0.16 -7.16
C LEU A 255 22.54 0.54 -6.85
N ASP A 256 23.67 -0.03 -7.26
CA ASP A 256 24.97 0.64 -7.12
C ASP A 256 25.03 1.89 -8.03
N ARG A 257 24.49 1.83 -9.25
CA ARG A 257 24.30 3.04 -10.09
C ARG A 257 23.35 4.06 -9.45
N ALA A 258 22.29 3.60 -8.78
CA ALA A 258 21.37 4.49 -8.06
C ALA A 258 22.10 5.24 -6.93
N ALA A 259 22.99 4.57 -6.20
CA ALA A 259 23.84 5.21 -5.19
C ALA A 259 24.81 6.24 -5.80
N GLU A 260 25.42 5.94 -6.95
CA GLU A 260 26.26 6.89 -7.69
C GLU A 260 25.49 8.14 -8.12
N ALA A 261 24.20 7.98 -8.44
CA ALA A 261 23.27 9.06 -8.72
C ALA A 261 22.77 9.81 -7.46
N GLY A 262 23.27 9.47 -6.27
CA GLY A 262 22.95 10.15 -5.02
C GLY A 262 21.72 9.62 -4.29
N GLN A 263 21.18 8.46 -4.68
CA GLN A 263 20.02 7.88 -4.00
C GLN A 263 20.43 7.23 -2.67
N ASP A 264 19.75 7.60 -1.58
CA ASP A 264 20.07 7.14 -0.22
C ASP A 264 18.84 6.99 0.70
N ASP A 265 17.64 6.90 0.12
CA ASP A 265 16.42 6.72 0.93
C ASP A 265 16.32 5.30 1.53
N ALA A 266 15.44 5.14 2.53
CA ALA A 266 15.31 3.85 3.22
C ALA A 266 14.87 2.72 2.30
N ARG A 267 14.00 3.00 1.31
CA ARG A 267 13.49 2.00 0.37
C ARG A 267 14.62 1.50 -0.54
N PHE A 268 15.49 2.41 -0.96
CA PHE A 268 16.71 2.09 -1.70
C PHE A 268 17.59 1.14 -0.87
N GLN A 269 17.84 1.50 0.39
CA GLN A 269 18.66 0.68 1.29
C GLN A 269 18.02 -0.71 1.51
N THR A 270 16.70 -0.82 1.64
CA THR A 270 16.00 -2.11 1.74
C THR A 270 16.18 -2.97 0.49
N HIS A 271 15.95 -2.43 -0.71
CA HIS A 271 16.12 -3.19 -1.95
C HIS A 271 17.59 -3.61 -2.15
N ARG A 272 18.54 -2.76 -1.78
CA ARG A 272 19.97 -3.08 -1.82
C ARG A 272 20.33 -4.19 -0.83
N ALA A 273 19.77 -4.16 0.38
CA ALA A 273 19.95 -5.23 1.36
C ALA A 273 19.35 -6.55 0.86
N ALA A 274 18.16 -6.53 0.24
CA ALA A 274 17.52 -7.68 -0.38
C ALA A 274 18.38 -8.29 -1.50
N ALA A 275 18.90 -7.47 -2.40
CA ALA A 275 19.82 -7.93 -3.45
C ALA A 275 21.09 -8.57 -2.90
N LEU A 276 21.70 -7.95 -1.87
CA LEU A 276 22.88 -8.50 -1.21
C LEU A 276 22.57 -9.83 -0.49
N ALA A 277 21.43 -9.92 0.18
CA ALA A 277 20.99 -11.14 0.88
C ALA A 277 20.77 -12.30 -0.10
N ALA A 278 20.07 -12.04 -1.22
CA ALA A 278 19.84 -13.02 -2.28
C ALA A 278 21.15 -13.52 -2.94
N LEU A 279 22.20 -12.69 -2.94
CA LEU A 279 23.55 -13.07 -3.41
C LEU A 279 24.42 -13.75 -2.34
N GLY A 280 23.89 -14.03 -1.15
CA GLY A 280 24.62 -14.63 -0.05
C GLY A 280 25.57 -13.68 0.70
N ARG A 281 25.53 -12.38 0.41
CA ARG A 281 26.37 -11.33 1.04
C ARG A 281 25.71 -10.80 2.33
N ALA A 282 25.45 -11.72 3.26
CA ALA A 282 24.61 -11.46 4.43
C ALA A 282 25.13 -10.33 5.35
N ASP A 283 26.44 -10.25 5.58
CA ASP A 283 27.01 -9.24 6.48
C ASP A 283 26.85 -7.83 5.91
N GLU A 284 27.04 -7.66 4.60
CA GLU A 284 26.81 -6.38 3.91
C GLU A 284 25.32 -6.02 3.84
N ALA A 285 24.47 -7.03 3.63
CA ALA A 285 23.02 -6.86 3.64
C ALA A 285 22.54 -6.34 5.00
N LEU A 286 23.07 -6.85 6.12
CA LEU A 286 22.71 -6.39 7.46
C LEU A 286 23.13 -4.95 7.73
N VAL A 287 24.34 -4.56 7.34
CA VAL A 287 24.81 -3.17 7.46
C VAL A 287 23.91 -2.24 6.63
N THR A 288 23.55 -2.65 5.42
CA THR A 288 22.68 -1.89 4.52
C THR A 288 21.25 -1.77 5.10
N LEU A 289 20.71 -2.85 5.64
CA LEU A 289 19.39 -2.87 6.25
C LEU A 289 19.33 -2.00 7.52
N GLU A 290 20.41 -1.94 8.30
CA GLU A 290 20.49 -1.04 9.46
C GLU A 290 20.45 0.44 9.04
N LYS A 291 21.08 0.80 7.92
CA LYS A 291 20.93 2.15 7.34
C LYS A 291 19.47 2.45 6.95
N ALA A 292 18.77 1.47 6.39
CA ALA A 292 17.36 1.61 6.03
C ALA A 292 16.49 1.97 7.25
N TYR A 293 16.72 1.31 8.40
CA TYR A 293 16.03 1.65 9.64
C TYR A 293 16.38 3.05 10.17
N GLN A 294 17.64 3.46 10.05
CA GLN A 294 18.06 4.81 10.47
C GLN A 294 17.43 5.91 9.62
N ALA A 295 17.13 5.64 8.34
CA ALA A 295 16.45 6.54 7.42
C ALA A 295 14.92 6.65 7.65
N GLY A 296 14.34 5.86 8.58
CA GLY A 296 13.05 6.16 9.20
C GLY A 296 11.77 5.75 8.44
N LEU A 297 11.85 4.88 7.42
CA LEU A 297 10.70 4.54 6.56
C LEU A 297 10.40 3.03 6.45
N VAL A 298 11.04 2.18 7.26
CA VAL A 298 10.91 0.72 7.13
C VAL A 298 10.41 0.12 8.45
N GLY A 299 9.19 -0.42 8.42
CA GLY A 299 8.64 -1.22 9.52
C GLY A 299 9.19 -2.64 9.53
N ILE A 300 9.35 -3.22 10.71
CA ILE A 300 9.84 -4.61 10.88
C ILE A 300 8.95 -5.63 10.15
N SER A 301 7.64 -5.36 10.06
CA SER A 301 6.68 -6.20 9.33
C SER A 301 7.02 -6.33 7.85
N ASN A 302 7.46 -5.24 7.20
CA ASN A 302 7.81 -5.27 5.77
C ASN A 302 9.06 -6.09 5.53
N VAL A 303 10.03 -6.00 6.45
CA VAL A 303 11.30 -6.72 6.36
C VAL A 303 11.13 -8.21 6.62
N LEU A 304 10.33 -8.60 7.62
CA LEU A 304 10.04 -10.00 7.92
C LEU A 304 9.19 -10.67 6.83
N ALA A 305 8.36 -9.90 6.13
CA ALA A 305 7.51 -10.38 5.06
C ALA A 305 8.18 -10.36 3.67
N ASP A 306 9.40 -9.83 3.54
CA ASP A 306 10.10 -9.76 2.26
C ASP A 306 10.80 -11.10 1.95
N PRO A 307 10.39 -11.82 0.89
CA PRO A 307 10.99 -13.11 0.54
C PRO A 307 12.49 -13.00 0.23
N HIS A 308 12.96 -11.84 -0.26
CA HIS A 308 14.36 -11.62 -0.62
C HIS A 308 15.26 -11.42 0.61
N LEU A 309 14.68 -11.15 1.78
CA LEU A 309 15.39 -10.99 3.06
C LEU A 309 15.35 -12.23 3.94
N LEU A 310 14.60 -13.28 3.56
CA LEU A 310 14.57 -14.57 4.26
C LEU A 310 15.96 -15.17 4.54
N PRO A 311 16.97 -15.07 3.65
CA PRO A 311 18.33 -15.56 3.94
C PRO A 311 18.99 -14.90 5.17
N LEU A 312 18.51 -13.75 5.63
CA LEU A 312 19.01 -13.06 6.82
C LEU A 312 18.35 -13.58 8.11
N HIS A 313 17.17 -14.19 8.06
CA HIS A 313 16.41 -14.61 9.24
C HIS A 313 17.20 -15.49 10.24
N PRO A 314 18.04 -16.45 9.80
CA PRO A 314 18.84 -17.26 10.71
C PRO A 314 20.04 -16.51 11.34
N ARG A 315 20.36 -15.29 10.90
CA ARG A 315 21.55 -14.56 11.35
C ARG A 315 21.29 -13.90 12.71
N PRO A 316 22.17 -14.11 13.72
CA PRO A 316 22.02 -13.47 15.03
C PRO A 316 21.91 -11.93 14.97
N GLY A 317 22.70 -11.30 14.10
CA GLY A 317 22.67 -9.85 13.89
C GLY A 317 21.32 -9.35 13.35
N PHE A 318 20.68 -10.11 12.48
CA PHE A 318 19.32 -9.80 11.99
C PHE A 318 18.31 -9.83 13.11
N ARG A 319 18.32 -10.88 13.94
CA ARG A 319 17.41 -11.02 15.09
C ARG A 319 17.58 -9.87 16.09
N GLN A 320 18.82 -9.51 16.39
CA GLN A 320 19.13 -8.38 17.26
C GLN A 320 18.64 -7.05 16.66
N LEU A 321 18.75 -6.87 15.34
CA LEU A 321 18.21 -5.71 14.63
C LEU A 321 16.69 -5.67 14.74
N MET A 322 15.97 -6.76 14.40
CA MET A 322 14.50 -6.83 14.51
C MET A 322 14.02 -6.51 15.92
N ARG A 323 14.65 -7.11 16.94
CA ARG A 323 14.33 -6.85 18.36
C ARG A 323 14.54 -5.38 18.75
N ARG A 324 15.65 -4.77 18.32
CA ARG A 324 15.97 -3.36 18.61
C ARG A 324 14.98 -2.39 17.95
N GLN A 325 14.50 -2.74 16.75
CA GLN A 325 13.55 -1.93 15.98
C GLN A 325 12.08 -2.24 16.32
N ALA A 326 11.81 -3.20 17.20
CA ALA A 326 10.46 -3.49 17.69
C ALA A 326 9.89 -2.35 18.53
N ARG A 327 9.05 -1.53 17.89
CA ARG A 327 8.34 -0.39 18.50
C ARG A 327 6.83 -0.51 18.40
N GLU A 328 6.33 -1.35 17.50
CA GLU A 328 4.91 -1.48 17.18
C GLU A 328 4.24 -2.50 18.09
N SER A 329 2.97 -2.26 18.41
CA SER A 329 2.10 -3.24 19.08
C SER A 329 1.43 -4.20 18.12
N GLN A 330 1.62 -4.02 16.81
CA GLN A 330 1.09 -4.88 15.77
C GLN A 330 2.22 -5.31 14.84
N ILE A 331 2.24 -6.58 14.43
CA ILE A 331 3.27 -7.09 13.52
C ILE A 331 2.72 -8.11 12.53
N ARG A 332 3.31 -8.16 11.33
CA ARG A 332 3.13 -9.25 10.37
C ARG A 332 4.41 -10.11 10.32
N LEU A 333 4.27 -11.41 10.57
CA LEU A 333 5.42 -12.32 10.68
C LEU A 333 5.84 -12.93 9.34
N CYS A 334 4.96 -12.92 8.35
CA CYS A 334 5.14 -13.59 7.05
C CYS A 334 4.42 -12.85 5.91
N PRO A 335 4.82 -13.07 4.65
CA PRO A 335 4.07 -12.53 3.51
C PRO A 335 2.66 -13.12 3.43
N ALA A 336 1.76 -12.45 2.68
CA ALA A 336 0.42 -12.96 2.42
C ALA A 336 0.41 -14.24 1.56
N SER A 337 1.49 -14.49 0.81
CA SER A 337 1.70 -15.69 0.02
C SER A 337 2.25 -16.88 0.83
N GLU A 338 2.53 -16.69 2.12
CA GLU A 338 3.02 -17.78 2.98
C GLU A 338 2.00 -18.94 3.01
N PRO A 339 2.40 -20.18 2.67
CA PRO A 339 1.47 -21.30 2.64
C PRO A 339 0.88 -21.62 4.01
N GLY A 340 -0.45 -21.63 4.12
CA GLY A 340 -1.16 -21.97 5.36
C GLY A 340 -2.49 -21.24 5.47
N ILE A 341 -3.26 -21.55 6.53
CA ILE A 341 -4.48 -20.79 6.86
C ILE A 341 -4.03 -19.48 7.52
N PRO A 342 -4.39 -18.29 7.00
CA PRO A 342 -4.00 -17.04 7.63
C PRO A 342 -4.58 -16.93 9.04
N LEU A 343 -3.78 -16.46 10.00
CA LEU A 343 -4.12 -16.34 11.40
C LEU A 343 -3.82 -14.93 11.92
N VAL A 344 -4.77 -14.32 12.61
CA VAL A 344 -4.60 -13.09 13.38
C VAL A 344 -4.82 -13.41 14.85
N VAL A 345 -3.87 -13.04 15.71
CA VAL A 345 -4.01 -13.19 17.15
C VAL A 345 -3.95 -11.82 17.79
N GLU A 346 -4.99 -11.50 18.55
CA GLU A 346 -5.02 -10.34 19.44
C GLU A 346 -4.67 -10.77 20.85
N GLY A 347 -3.83 -10.01 21.53
CA GLY A 347 -3.43 -10.35 22.89
C GLY A 347 -3.36 -9.15 23.82
N SER A 348 -3.34 -9.45 25.11
CA SER A 348 -3.13 -8.46 26.16
C SER A 348 -2.15 -8.97 27.21
N VAL A 349 -1.31 -8.08 27.72
CA VAL A 349 -0.40 -8.37 28.83
C VAL A 349 -0.82 -7.54 30.03
N ARG A 350 -1.15 -8.22 31.12
CA ARG A 350 -1.57 -7.61 32.39
C ARG A 350 -0.70 -8.07 33.54
N ASP A 351 -0.61 -7.27 34.60
CA ASP A 351 -0.02 -7.71 35.86
C ASP A 351 -1.02 -8.55 36.68
N HIS A 352 -0.56 -9.07 37.82
CA HIS A 352 -1.39 -9.87 38.73
C HIS A 352 -2.63 -9.14 39.30
N ASP A 353 -2.63 -7.80 39.28
CA ASP A 353 -3.74 -6.96 39.72
C ASP A 353 -4.71 -6.61 38.57
N GLY A 354 -4.38 -7.04 37.34
CA GLY A 354 -5.16 -6.80 36.13
C GLY A 354 -4.84 -5.50 35.40
N ASN A 355 -3.82 -4.75 35.85
CA ASN A 355 -3.40 -3.52 35.17
C ASN A 355 -2.65 -3.85 33.88
N ALA A 356 -2.79 -2.96 32.88
CA ALA A 356 -2.08 -3.09 31.61
C ALA A 356 -0.56 -2.93 31.78
N VAL A 357 0.22 -3.87 31.26
CA VAL A 357 1.69 -3.74 31.21
C VAL A 357 2.08 -3.10 29.90
N THR A 358 2.43 -1.81 29.95
CA THR A 358 2.82 -1.01 28.78
C THR A 358 4.26 -1.29 28.35
N GLY A 359 4.50 -1.37 27.04
CA GLY A 359 5.85 -1.48 26.48
C GLY A 359 6.58 -2.79 26.77
N ALA A 360 5.86 -3.82 27.25
CA ALA A 360 6.38 -5.17 27.43
C ALA A 360 6.85 -5.71 26.08
N GLU A 361 8.05 -6.29 26.05
CA GLU A 361 8.55 -6.96 24.85
C GLU A 361 7.86 -8.32 24.73
N VAL A 362 7.20 -8.55 23.60
CA VAL A 362 6.58 -9.83 23.25
C VAL A 362 7.33 -10.41 22.06
N TYR A 363 7.91 -11.60 22.24
CA TYR A 363 8.57 -12.37 21.20
C TYR A 363 7.68 -13.55 20.83
N VAL A 364 7.31 -13.62 19.55
CA VAL A 364 6.43 -14.67 19.01
C VAL A 364 7.19 -15.47 17.96
N PHE A 365 7.05 -16.79 17.96
CA PHE A 365 7.64 -17.64 16.93
C PHE A 365 6.94 -18.99 16.79
N HIS A 366 7.01 -19.57 15.59
CA HIS A 366 6.45 -20.89 15.31
C HIS A 366 7.00 -21.50 14.00
N THR A 367 6.54 -22.72 13.71
CA THR A 367 6.83 -23.49 12.50
C THR A 367 6.03 -23.01 11.29
N GLY A 368 6.41 -23.44 10.08
CA GLY A 368 5.52 -23.34 8.92
C GLY A 368 4.29 -24.26 9.02
N ASN A 369 3.41 -24.24 8.01
CA ASN A 369 2.21 -25.09 7.95
C ASN A 369 2.49 -26.61 7.97
N GLY A 370 3.71 -27.03 7.63
CA GLY A 370 4.16 -28.43 7.69
C GLY A 370 4.81 -28.82 9.00
N GLY A 371 4.89 -27.91 9.98
CA GLY A 371 5.46 -28.20 11.29
C GLY A 371 6.99 -28.19 11.37
N SER A 372 7.69 -27.57 10.42
CA SER A 372 9.15 -27.40 10.47
C SER A 372 9.57 -25.95 10.72
N TYR A 373 10.67 -25.77 11.45
CA TYR A 373 11.31 -24.48 11.73
C TYR A 373 12.31 -24.06 10.64
N SER A 374 12.57 -24.89 9.62
CA SER A 374 13.42 -24.54 8.47
C SER A 374 12.87 -25.11 7.17
N GLU A 375 13.14 -24.46 6.04
CA GLU A 375 12.77 -24.98 4.71
C GLU A 375 13.54 -26.25 4.34
N SER A 376 14.72 -26.47 4.93
CA SER A 376 15.53 -27.69 4.79
C SER A 376 14.99 -28.89 5.59
N GLY A 377 13.85 -28.77 6.28
CA GLY A 377 13.20 -29.89 6.96
C GLY A 377 13.83 -30.30 8.29
N GLY A 378 14.41 -29.36 9.03
CA GLY A 378 14.93 -29.62 10.38
C GLY A 378 13.80 -30.00 11.36
N ASN A 379 14.02 -31.06 12.14
CA ASN A 379 13.11 -31.51 13.20
C ASN A 379 13.36 -30.71 14.50
N ALA A 380 12.29 -30.38 15.24
CA ALA A 380 12.32 -29.72 16.55
C ALA A 380 13.11 -30.46 17.66
N ALA A 381 13.71 -31.61 17.36
CA ALA A 381 14.38 -32.50 18.32
C ALA A 381 15.79 -32.05 18.72
N SER A 382 16.34 -30.99 18.12
CA SER A 382 17.60 -30.39 18.57
C SER A 382 17.32 -29.05 19.24
N MET A 383 17.77 -28.85 20.49
CA MET A 383 17.69 -27.55 21.20
C MET A 383 18.38 -26.39 20.45
N GLY A 384 19.08 -26.68 19.34
CA GLY A 384 19.68 -25.67 18.46
C GLY A 384 18.72 -25.06 17.44
N ASP A 385 17.64 -25.74 17.05
CA ASP A 385 16.70 -25.25 16.02
C ASP A 385 15.61 -24.30 16.57
N SER A 386 15.30 -24.37 17.86
CA SER A 386 14.46 -23.38 18.55
C SER A 386 15.10 -21.98 18.61
N LEU A 387 16.41 -21.89 18.33
CA LEU A 387 17.12 -20.61 18.20
C LEU A 387 16.88 -19.95 16.83
N ASN A 388 16.40 -20.70 15.82
CA ASN A 388 16.20 -20.21 14.46
C ASN A 388 14.82 -20.57 13.88
N PRO A 389 13.71 -20.14 14.51
CA PRO A 389 12.39 -20.35 13.94
C PRO A 389 12.24 -19.66 12.59
N ARG A 390 11.55 -20.34 11.66
CA ARG A 390 11.21 -19.83 10.33
C ARG A 390 10.37 -18.55 10.41
N LEU A 391 9.30 -18.59 11.20
CA LEU A 391 8.38 -17.47 11.39
C LEU A 391 8.53 -16.93 12.81
N PHE A 392 8.88 -15.64 12.93
CA PHE A 392 9.10 -15.00 14.22
C PHE A 392 8.90 -13.49 14.14
N GLY A 393 8.74 -12.86 15.30
CA GLY A 393 8.64 -11.40 15.40
C GLY A 393 8.80 -10.89 16.82
N TYR A 394 9.23 -9.63 16.94
CA TYR A 394 9.32 -8.90 18.19
C TYR A 394 8.38 -7.70 18.13
N LEU A 395 7.59 -7.49 19.16
CA LEU A 395 6.64 -6.39 19.27
C LEU A 395 6.65 -5.83 20.69
N ARG A 396 6.07 -4.65 20.89
CA ARG A 396 5.91 -4.04 22.21
C ARG A 396 4.46 -3.74 22.48
N THR A 397 3.98 -4.09 23.67
CA THR A 397 2.59 -3.80 24.04
C THR A 397 2.31 -2.30 24.00
N GLY A 398 1.10 -1.95 23.56
CA GLY A 398 0.60 -0.58 23.59
C GLY A 398 0.41 -0.05 25.01
N SER A 399 -0.01 1.21 25.13
CA SER A 399 -0.31 1.84 26.43
C SER A 399 -1.46 1.16 27.20
N ASP A 400 -2.29 0.40 26.49
CA ASP A 400 -3.39 -0.40 27.04
C ASP A 400 -2.98 -1.87 27.29
N GLY A 401 -1.69 -2.19 27.13
CA GLY A 401 -1.15 -3.54 27.30
C GLY A 401 -1.47 -4.48 26.14
N ARG A 402 -2.12 -4.00 25.07
CA ARG A 402 -2.53 -4.85 23.94
C ARG A 402 -1.45 -5.01 22.90
N PHE A 403 -1.55 -6.10 22.17
CA PHE A 403 -0.75 -6.38 20.98
C PHE A 403 -1.52 -7.22 19.96
N GLN A 404 -1.02 -7.28 18.72
CA GLN A 404 -1.56 -8.13 17.67
C GLN A 404 -0.41 -8.69 16.82
N PHE A 405 -0.54 -9.94 16.36
CA PHE A 405 0.33 -10.46 15.31
C PHE A 405 -0.48 -11.18 14.24
N ARG A 406 -0.03 -11.03 12.99
CA ARG A 406 -0.57 -11.71 11.81
C ARG A 406 0.43 -12.69 11.26
N THR A 407 -0.01 -13.92 11.04
CA THR A 407 0.80 -15.05 10.57
C THR A 407 -0.08 -16.09 9.87
N ILE A 408 0.36 -17.36 9.86
CA ILE A 408 -0.42 -18.54 9.47
C ILE A 408 -0.65 -19.47 10.67
N HIS A 409 -1.71 -20.26 10.62
CA HIS A 409 -1.93 -21.37 11.54
C HIS A 409 -0.78 -22.38 11.38
N PRO A 410 0.01 -22.66 12.44
CA PRO A 410 1.19 -23.50 12.34
C PRO A 410 0.83 -24.97 12.13
N GLY A 411 1.68 -25.70 11.41
CA GLY A 411 1.57 -27.15 11.36
C GLY A 411 2.04 -27.78 12.68
N PRO A 412 1.44 -28.88 13.13
CA PRO A 412 1.97 -29.62 14.26
C PRO A 412 3.27 -30.35 13.83
N TYR A 413 4.16 -30.64 14.77
CA TYR A 413 5.44 -31.27 14.43
C TYR A 413 5.25 -32.64 13.70
N PRO A 414 6.10 -32.97 12.69
CA PRO A 414 5.95 -34.18 11.88
C PRO A 414 5.95 -35.49 12.68
N ASP A 415 6.87 -35.61 13.65
CA ASP A 415 7.09 -36.84 14.40
C ASP A 415 6.52 -36.75 15.84
N ARG A 416 5.20 -37.04 15.98
CA ARG A 416 4.44 -37.14 17.25
C ARG A 416 4.80 -36.10 18.32
N GLY A 417 4.75 -34.83 17.93
CA GLY A 417 4.90 -33.71 18.87
C GLY A 417 3.58 -33.22 19.46
N PRO A 418 3.64 -32.21 20.37
CA PRO A 418 2.49 -31.44 20.84
C PRO A 418 1.58 -30.94 19.71
N PRO A 419 0.34 -30.49 20.03
CA PRO A 419 -0.57 -29.83 19.10
C PRO A 419 0.12 -28.69 18.32
N ALA A 420 -0.50 -28.23 17.24
CA ALA A 420 -0.09 -26.98 16.60
C ALA A 420 -0.07 -25.85 17.63
N HIS A 421 1.02 -25.07 17.67
CA HIS A 421 1.17 -24.02 18.66
C HIS A 421 2.07 -22.87 18.19
N VAL A 422 1.86 -21.73 18.83
CA VAL A 422 2.74 -20.55 18.73
C VAL A 422 3.45 -20.33 20.06
N HIS A 423 4.77 -20.19 20.04
CA HIS A 423 5.55 -19.82 21.22
C HIS A 423 5.44 -18.33 21.46
N VAL A 424 5.23 -17.96 22.73
CA VAL A 424 5.17 -16.55 23.15
C VAL A 424 6.01 -16.36 24.40
N GLU A 425 6.96 -15.44 24.30
CA GLU A 425 7.76 -14.99 25.43
C GLU A 425 7.46 -13.52 25.72
N VAL A 426 7.27 -13.18 26.99
CA VAL A 426 7.01 -11.79 27.42
C VAL A 426 8.04 -11.38 28.45
N THR A 427 8.68 -10.23 28.20
CA THR A 427 9.65 -9.62 29.12
C THR A 427 9.25 -8.18 29.39
N ALA A 428 9.15 -7.83 30.68
CA ALA A 428 8.87 -6.46 31.14
C ALA A 428 9.69 -6.16 32.40
N GLU A 429 10.06 -4.90 32.58
CA GLU A 429 10.78 -4.45 33.78
C GLU A 429 9.93 -4.68 35.04
N GLY A 430 10.54 -5.23 36.10
CA GLY A 430 9.83 -5.53 37.35
C GLY A 430 9.02 -6.84 37.34
N PHE A 431 9.06 -7.63 36.26
CA PHE A 431 8.33 -8.90 36.15
C PHE A 431 9.26 -10.07 35.84
N HIS A 432 8.87 -11.28 36.27
CA HIS A 432 9.49 -12.50 35.79
C HIS A 432 9.17 -12.70 34.30
N LYS A 433 10.17 -13.13 33.51
CA LYS A 433 9.96 -13.51 32.10
C LYS A 433 8.89 -14.61 32.04
N LEU A 434 7.86 -14.37 31.24
CA LEU A 434 6.85 -15.37 30.91
C LEU A 434 7.27 -16.10 29.63
N VAL A 435 7.19 -17.43 29.64
CA VAL A 435 7.34 -18.28 28.46
C VAL A 435 6.11 -19.18 28.42
N THR A 436 5.36 -19.14 27.33
CA THR A 436 4.12 -19.91 27.16
C THR A 436 3.92 -20.31 25.71
N GLU A 437 2.94 -21.18 25.47
CA GLU A 437 2.52 -21.65 24.16
C GLU A 437 1.03 -21.37 23.97
N LEU A 438 0.63 -20.92 22.78
CA LEU A 438 -0.76 -20.81 22.37
C LEU A 438 -1.10 -22.06 21.58
N MET A 439 -1.98 -22.89 22.11
CA MET A 439 -2.54 -24.07 21.44
C MET A 439 -3.97 -23.78 20.98
N PHE A 440 -4.40 -24.38 19.88
CA PHE A 440 -5.67 -24.05 19.24
C PHE A 440 -6.76 -25.06 19.59
N GLU A 441 -7.96 -24.58 19.93
CA GLU A 441 -9.12 -25.48 20.09
C GLU A 441 -9.48 -26.17 18.78
N GLY A 442 -9.90 -27.43 18.88
CA GLY A 442 -10.22 -28.25 17.71
C GLY A 442 -9.03 -28.98 17.09
N ASP A 443 -7.79 -28.74 17.54
CA ASP A 443 -6.64 -29.53 17.11
C ASP A 443 -6.85 -31.02 17.51
N PRO A 444 -6.79 -31.98 16.57
CA PRO A 444 -6.98 -33.40 16.86
C PRO A 444 -5.99 -34.00 17.87
N ARG A 445 -4.82 -33.38 18.07
CA ARG A 445 -3.79 -33.77 19.03
C ARG A 445 -4.04 -33.19 20.43
N LEU A 446 -4.93 -32.20 20.57
CA LEU A 446 -5.32 -31.61 21.86
C LEU A 446 -6.40 -32.47 22.55
N THR A 447 -6.04 -33.70 22.92
CA THR A 447 -6.89 -34.61 23.70
C THR A 447 -7.15 -34.05 25.11
N PRO A 448 -8.14 -34.58 25.87
CA PRO A 448 -8.38 -34.13 27.24
C PRO A 448 -7.15 -34.20 28.15
N SER A 449 -6.33 -35.25 28.02
CA SER A 449 -5.08 -35.39 28.78
C SER A 449 -4.02 -34.37 28.36
N THR A 450 -3.90 -34.10 27.07
CA THR A 450 -2.96 -33.09 26.56
C THR A 450 -3.39 -31.68 26.97
N ARG A 451 -4.70 -31.41 26.97
CA ARG A 451 -5.29 -30.16 27.45
C ARG A 451 -4.98 -29.94 28.93
N GLU A 452 -5.20 -30.94 29.78
CA GLU A 452 -4.90 -30.85 31.22
C GLU A 452 -3.41 -30.61 31.47
N TRP A 453 -2.54 -31.33 30.74
CA TRP A 453 -1.10 -31.11 30.79
C TRP A 453 -0.71 -29.69 30.37
N ALA A 454 -1.22 -29.20 29.24
CA ALA A 454 -0.92 -27.88 28.70
C ALA A 454 -1.32 -26.77 29.68
N VAL A 455 -2.54 -26.83 30.23
CA VAL A 455 -3.00 -25.89 31.26
C VAL A 455 -2.11 -25.97 32.51
N GLY A 456 -1.69 -27.16 32.91
CA GLY A 456 -0.75 -27.37 34.02
C GLY A 456 0.64 -26.77 33.79
N GLN A 457 1.09 -26.63 32.54
CA GLN A 457 2.32 -25.92 32.16
C GLN A 457 2.13 -24.39 32.07
N GLY A 458 0.89 -23.89 32.16
CA GLY A 458 0.58 -22.48 31.96
C GLY A 458 0.46 -22.08 30.49
N PHE A 459 0.19 -23.04 29.60
CA PHE A 459 -0.10 -22.78 28.19
C PHE A 459 -1.53 -22.27 28.00
N VAL A 460 -1.72 -21.44 26.98
CA VAL A 460 -3.00 -20.84 26.65
C VAL A 460 -3.68 -21.67 25.58
N ILE A 461 -4.92 -22.09 25.84
CA ILE A 461 -5.74 -22.74 24.82
C ILE A 461 -6.68 -21.68 24.25
N THR A 462 -6.50 -21.37 22.98
CA THR A 462 -7.23 -20.29 22.29
C THR A 462 -8.23 -20.89 21.29
N PRO A 463 -9.52 -20.53 21.36
CA PRO A 463 -10.44 -20.80 20.27
C PRO A 463 -10.07 -19.93 19.07
N VAL A 464 -10.20 -20.51 17.87
CA VAL A 464 -10.04 -19.77 16.61
C VAL A 464 -11.33 -19.77 15.82
N THR A 465 -11.68 -18.62 15.26
CA THR A 465 -12.87 -18.45 14.43
C THR A 465 -12.50 -17.86 13.07
N PRO A 466 -12.83 -18.52 11.95
CA PRO A 466 -12.61 -17.96 10.63
C PRO A 466 -13.59 -16.83 10.32
N ASP A 467 -13.12 -15.78 9.64
CA ASP A 467 -13.95 -14.73 9.05
C ASP A 467 -14.43 -15.10 7.63
N ASP A 468 -15.21 -14.20 7.00
CA ASP A 468 -15.77 -14.40 5.65
C ASP A 468 -14.69 -14.59 4.55
N LYS A 469 -13.44 -14.24 4.83
CA LYS A 469 -12.29 -14.39 3.92
C LYS A 469 -11.46 -15.63 4.27
N GLY A 470 -11.87 -16.42 5.25
CA GLY A 470 -11.15 -17.60 5.73
C GLY A 470 -9.91 -17.29 6.55
N VAL A 471 -9.78 -16.07 7.10
CA VAL A 471 -8.72 -15.74 8.06
C VAL A 471 -9.20 -16.14 9.45
N GLU A 472 -8.42 -16.93 10.16
CA GLU A 472 -8.70 -17.31 11.54
C GLU A 472 -8.32 -16.20 12.51
N HIS A 473 -9.16 -16.00 13.53
CA HIS A 473 -8.95 -15.02 14.60
C HIS A 473 -8.91 -15.72 15.95
N GLY A 474 -7.87 -15.47 16.73
CA GLY A 474 -7.68 -16.01 18.08
C GLY A 474 -7.31 -14.93 19.10
N VAL A 475 -7.43 -15.27 20.38
CA VAL A 475 -7.15 -14.33 21.50
C VAL A 475 -6.11 -14.92 22.46
N CYS A 476 -5.21 -14.07 22.97
CA CYS A 476 -4.15 -14.45 23.90
C CYS A 476 -4.01 -13.45 25.05
N ASP A 477 -4.64 -13.75 26.19
CA ASP A 477 -4.51 -12.96 27.40
C ASP A 477 -3.44 -13.54 28.32
N LEU A 478 -2.46 -12.71 28.68
CA LEU A 478 -1.27 -13.09 29.42
C LEU A 478 -1.15 -12.29 30.71
N THR A 479 -0.81 -12.97 31.81
CA THR A 479 -0.61 -12.34 33.11
C THR A 479 0.84 -12.50 33.56
N LEU A 480 1.52 -11.38 33.83
CA LEU A 480 2.86 -11.36 34.38
C LEU A 480 2.85 -11.41 35.92
N ARG A 481 3.84 -12.11 36.48
CA ARG A 481 4.09 -12.15 37.91
C ARG A 481 5.22 -11.18 38.27
N PRO A 482 5.07 -10.36 39.32
CA PRO A 482 6.13 -9.48 39.78
C PRO A 482 7.43 -10.26 40.05
N ALA A 483 8.56 -9.69 39.64
CA ALA A 483 9.86 -10.14 40.13
C ALA A 483 10.04 -9.59 41.54
N ALA A 484 10.29 -10.47 42.51
CA ALA A 484 10.39 -10.13 43.94
C ALA A 484 11.41 -9.02 44.26
#